data_AF-A0A497LXM4-F1
#
_entry.id   AF-A0A497LXM4-F1
#
_cell.length_a   1.000
_cell.length_b   1.000
_cell.length_c   1.000
_cell.angle_alpha   90.00
_cell.angle_beta   90.00
_cell.angle_gamma   90.00
#
_symmetry.space_group_name_H-M   'P 1'
#
loop_
_entity.id
_entity.type
_entity.pdbx_description
1 polymer ?
#
loop_
_entity_poly.entity_id
_entity_poly.type
_entity_poly.pdbx_seq_one_letter_code
_entity_poly.pdbx_strand_id
1 'polypeptide(L)'
;MSLSEEKELSIEDLIEILGSTIKHDDDNKVITFLVMLLTYTHEDQINLGFLAESSTGKSYIPLEISAYFPQEDVIKIGYASPSSWSHLPSTLMSKYGVPITDEHRPTRAKVKEELEFEGEKPSKEEIEAEYQKRKRLWKEMLKESYYLVDFERKIVIFLDMPHYLFLQRIRPLASHDEREITHIITDKKERHGLRTKKIVIRGFPTIVYCSAKLGMEEQEKTRLLLLSPEKSQEKLRESIFLKIEREADRDAFIKRLMEDPKRKMLMERVRRIKEANIRNVIIPEELRSFIYTQFMEDHPYLIPRHQRDISRLLALIKAHALLNFMNRKQTGNPICRNIIVNEKDVEAGFRLYYSIAEANEFGLSPELWEIYRKLKPYFNENGLTILEFQKAYFKEFHKPIGYKYAKEILQTLESAGLLYHEPDPSDKRKLRYKPLESGVKNSSNGIGELYDILRNELPEPFYENKAIDLIIKVRKCSFEEAERIFQIFVDEGKLFRDPYGLWHWSK
;
A
#
# COMPACT_ATOMS: atom_id res chain seq x y z
N MET A 1 14.55 -13.52 28.22
CA MET A 1 14.16 -12.11 28.39
C MET A 1 12.67 -12.06 28.63
N SER A 2 12.24 -11.46 29.73
CA SER A 2 10.82 -11.20 30.02
C SER A 2 10.20 -10.36 28.89
N LEU A 3 8.93 -10.62 28.59
CA LEU A 3 8.13 -10.00 27.52
C LEU A 3 7.86 -8.48 27.70
N SER A 4 8.52 -7.79 28.63
CA SER A 4 8.09 -6.49 29.17
C SER A 4 9.03 -5.31 28.94
N GLU A 5 10.05 -5.40 28.08
CA GLU A 5 11.05 -4.32 27.92
C GLU A 5 11.35 -3.95 26.46
N GLU A 6 10.40 -4.12 25.52
CA GLU A 6 10.57 -3.54 24.19
C GLU A 6 9.99 -2.11 24.17
N LYS A 7 10.86 -1.15 23.84
CA LYS A 7 10.48 0.26 23.67
C LYS A 7 9.43 0.37 22.55
N GLU A 8 8.44 1.22 22.74
CA GLU A 8 7.53 1.64 21.68
C GLU A 8 8.34 2.34 20.57
N LEU A 9 8.05 2.03 19.31
CA LEU A 9 8.66 2.67 18.14
C LEU A 9 7.73 3.75 17.59
N SER A 10 8.24 4.96 17.45
CA SER A 10 7.55 6.03 16.73
C SER A 10 7.73 5.92 15.22
N ILE A 11 7.05 6.80 14.47
CA ILE A 11 7.27 6.92 13.03
C ILE A 11 8.71 7.36 12.74
N GLU A 12 9.27 8.28 13.51
CA GLU A 12 10.64 8.79 13.37
C GLU A 12 11.68 7.69 13.61
N ASP A 13 11.46 6.84 14.62
CA ASP A 13 12.29 5.66 14.84
C ASP A 13 12.27 4.75 13.60
N LEU A 14 11.10 4.50 13.00
CA LEU A 14 11.00 3.71 11.77
C LEU A 14 11.69 4.39 10.57
N ILE A 15 11.51 5.70 10.40
CA ILE A 15 12.15 6.48 9.32
C ILE A 15 13.66 6.31 9.37
N GLU A 16 14.25 6.42 10.57
CA GLU A 16 15.69 6.29 10.78
C GLU A 16 16.18 4.88 10.43
N ILE A 17 15.51 3.84 10.95
CA ILE A 17 15.91 2.43 10.74
C ILE A 17 15.81 2.05 9.26
N LEU A 18 14.66 2.36 8.64
CA LEU A 18 14.44 2.09 7.21
C LEU A 18 15.37 2.95 6.33
N GLY A 19 15.82 4.10 6.84
CA GLY A 19 16.84 4.99 6.27
C GLY A 19 18.22 4.38 6.05
N SER A 20 18.50 3.20 6.63
CA SER A 20 19.71 2.42 6.37
C SER A 20 19.89 2.06 4.88
N THR A 21 18.78 1.80 4.18
CA THR A 21 18.78 1.45 2.75
C THR A 21 17.84 2.31 1.91
N ILE A 22 16.86 3.00 2.50
CA ILE A 22 15.92 3.85 1.78
C ILE A 22 16.09 5.30 2.25
N LYS A 23 16.94 6.05 1.53
CA LYS A 23 17.21 7.46 1.81
C LYS A 23 16.00 8.32 1.40
N HIS A 24 15.57 9.22 2.30
CA HIS A 24 14.32 9.99 2.17
C HIS A 24 13.11 9.05 2.02
N ASP A 25 12.10 9.44 1.24
CA ASP A 25 10.86 8.66 1.07
C ASP A 25 10.22 8.31 2.42
N ASP A 26 10.28 9.24 3.38
CA ASP A 26 9.97 9.01 4.80
C ASP A 26 8.59 8.40 5.01
N ASP A 27 7.54 9.03 4.49
CA ASP A 27 6.19 8.48 4.62
C ASP A 27 6.00 7.24 3.75
N ASN A 28 6.56 7.22 2.53
CA ASN A 28 6.46 6.08 1.62
C ASN A 28 7.02 4.78 2.23
N LYS A 29 8.21 4.83 2.82
CA LYS A 29 8.87 3.64 3.40
C LYS A 29 8.17 3.17 4.67
N VAL A 30 7.68 4.10 5.50
CA VAL A 30 6.90 3.78 6.71
C VAL A 30 5.55 3.16 6.34
N ILE A 31 4.77 3.80 5.45
CA ILE A 31 3.49 3.27 4.96
C ILE A 31 3.69 1.88 4.38
N THR A 32 4.73 1.68 3.56
CA THR A 32 5.02 0.37 2.95
C THR A 32 5.29 -0.70 4.00
N PHE A 33 6.12 -0.39 4.99
CA PHE A 33 6.44 -1.30 6.08
C PHE A 33 5.20 -1.66 6.92
N LEU A 34 4.42 -0.65 7.32
CA LEU A 34 3.21 -0.81 8.11
C LEU A 34 2.15 -1.62 7.36
N VAL A 35 1.93 -1.36 6.07
CA VAL A 35 0.96 -2.12 5.28
C VAL A 35 1.40 -3.57 5.04
N MET A 36 2.72 -3.82 4.91
CA MET A 36 3.24 -5.20 4.89
C MET A 36 3.08 -5.91 6.24
N LEU A 37 3.15 -5.21 7.37
CA LEU A 37 2.88 -5.80 8.69
C LEU A 37 1.43 -6.31 8.82
N LEU A 38 0.46 -5.63 8.21
CA LEU A 38 -0.96 -6.03 8.24
C LEU A 38 -1.20 -7.42 7.65
N THR A 39 -0.27 -7.94 6.83
CA THR A 39 -0.29 -9.33 6.35
C THR A 39 -0.48 -10.34 7.49
N TYR A 40 -0.01 -10.05 8.71
CA TYR A 40 -0.11 -10.95 9.85
C TYR A 40 -1.41 -10.84 10.67
N THR A 41 -2.31 -9.94 10.28
CA THR A 41 -3.67 -9.86 10.84
C THR A 41 -4.61 -10.84 10.14
N HIS A 42 -5.87 -10.92 10.57
CA HIS A 42 -6.87 -11.79 9.93
C HIS A 42 -7.53 -11.13 8.70
N GLU A 43 -7.84 -9.83 8.79
CA GLU A 43 -8.71 -9.12 7.83
C GLU A 43 -8.28 -7.67 7.54
N ASP A 44 -7.21 -7.16 8.15
CA ASP A 44 -6.86 -5.74 8.03
C ASP A 44 -5.90 -5.45 6.85
N GLN A 45 -5.65 -6.43 5.98
CA GLN A 45 -4.75 -6.26 4.83
C GLN A 45 -5.27 -5.19 3.86
N ILE A 46 -4.36 -4.39 3.30
CA ILE A 46 -4.65 -3.47 2.20
C ILE A 46 -3.58 -3.59 1.12
N ASN A 47 -3.83 -3.02 -0.06
CA ASN A 47 -2.93 -3.11 -1.20
C ASN A 47 -2.28 -1.77 -1.53
N LEU A 48 -1.02 -1.83 -1.99
CA LEU A 48 -0.23 -0.66 -2.39
C LEU A 48 -0.04 -0.59 -3.90
N GLY A 49 -0.03 0.61 -4.45
CA GLY A 49 0.32 0.88 -5.84
C GLY A 49 1.46 1.89 -5.96
N PHE A 50 2.66 1.42 -6.29
CA PHE A 50 3.78 2.27 -6.66
C PHE A 50 3.67 2.67 -8.13
N LEU A 51 3.07 3.84 -8.36
CA LEU A 51 2.89 4.43 -9.70
C LEU A 51 3.90 5.55 -9.88
N ALA A 52 4.94 5.27 -10.66
CA ALA A 52 5.96 6.28 -10.96
C ALA A 52 6.70 5.96 -12.27
N GLU A 53 7.28 6.98 -12.90
CA GLU A 53 8.09 6.79 -14.12
C GLU A 53 9.13 5.68 -13.99
N SER A 54 9.50 5.05 -15.10
CA SER A 54 10.62 4.12 -15.13
C SER A 54 11.90 4.74 -14.56
N SER A 55 12.69 3.92 -13.86
CA SER A 55 13.97 4.30 -13.24
C SER A 55 13.89 5.24 -12.03
N THR A 56 12.71 5.49 -11.46
CA THR A 56 12.51 6.28 -10.23
C THR A 56 12.64 5.48 -8.93
N GLY A 57 12.91 4.17 -9.03
CA GLY A 57 12.95 3.29 -7.87
C GLY A 57 11.59 2.75 -7.43
N LYS A 58 10.59 2.69 -8.33
CA LYS A 58 9.23 2.17 -8.02
C LYS A 58 9.20 0.81 -7.31
N SER A 59 10.11 -0.09 -7.64
CA SER A 59 10.24 -1.41 -6.99
C SER A 59 11.25 -1.41 -5.85
N TYR A 60 12.07 -0.36 -5.71
CA TYR A 60 13.16 -0.30 -4.74
C TYR A 60 12.63 -0.31 -3.30
N ILE A 61 11.68 0.57 -2.98
CA ILE A 61 11.10 0.68 -1.63
C ILE A 61 10.45 -0.66 -1.22
N PRO A 62 9.50 -1.26 -1.98
CA PRO A 62 8.95 -2.56 -1.62
C PRO A 62 10.00 -3.67 -1.47
N LEU A 63 11.02 -3.69 -2.32
CA LEU A 63 12.06 -4.72 -2.26
C LEU A 63 12.95 -4.58 -1.02
N GLU A 64 13.39 -3.37 -0.68
CA GLU A 64 14.22 -3.11 0.49
C GLU A 64 13.45 -3.32 1.80
N ILE A 65 12.17 -2.94 1.83
CA ILE A 65 11.27 -3.22 2.96
C ILE A 65 11.01 -4.72 3.10
N SER A 66 10.82 -5.46 2.01
CA SER A 66 10.55 -6.91 2.07
C SER A 66 11.71 -7.72 2.69
N ALA A 67 12.92 -7.15 2.76
CA ALA A 67 14.04 -7.79 3.43
C ALA A 67 13.88 -7.83 4.97
N TYR A 68 13.00 -7.01 5.57
CA TYR A 68 12.72 -7.05 7.00
C TYR A 68 11.75 -8.16 7.41
N PHE A 69 11.10 -8.80 6.44
CA PHE A 69 10.10 -9.84 6.65
C PHE A 69 10.70 -11.24 6.47
N PRO A 70 10.15 -12.27 7.13
CA PRO A 70 10.48 -13.67 6.85
C PRO A 70 10.32 -13.98 5.36
N GLN A 71 11.38 -14.49 4.73
CA GLN A 71 11.42 -14.63 3.27
C GLN A 71 10.44 -15.70 2.76
N GLU A 72 10.03 -16.64 3.61
CA GLU A 72 8.97 -17.60 3.29
C GLU A 72 7.58 -16.95 3.14
N ASP A 73 7.40 -15.71 3.62
CA ASP A 73 6.15 -14.96 3.49
C ASP A 73 6.15 -13.97 2.31
N VAL A 74 7.30 -13.76 1.67
CA VAL A 74 7.46 -12.79 0.59
C VAL A 74 7.49 -13.49 -0.76
N ILE A 75 6.52 -13.18 -1.62
CA ILE A 75 6.42 -13.70 -2.98
C ILE A 75 6.71 -12.56 -3.96
N LYS A 76 7.81 -12.67 -4.73
CA LYS A 76 8.20 -11.68 -5.74
C LYS A 76 7.86 -12.20 -7.14
N ILE A 77 7.05 -11.46 -7.88
CA ILE A 77 6.58 -11.83 -9.23
C ILE A 77 7.06 -10.78 -10.23
N GLY A 78 7.90 -11.19 -11.18
CA GLY A 78 8.40 -10.31 -12.24
C GLY A 78 7.31 -9.89 -13.22
N TYR A 79 6.60 -10.87 -13.80
CA TYR A 79 5.48 -10.66 -14.70
C TYR A 79 4.47 -11.79 -14.55
N ALA A 80 3.18 -11.46 -14.62
CA ALA A 80 2.08 -12.42 -14.61
C ALA A 80 1.26 -12.32 -15.90
N SER A 81 1.33 -13.38 -16.70
CA SER A 81 0.50 -13.59 -17.88
C SER A 81 -0.94 -13.95 -17.47
N PRO A 82 -1.92 -13.88 -18.39
CA PRO A 82 -3.31 -14.25 -18.08
C PRO A 82 -3.46 -15.61 -17.40
N SER A 83 -2.64 -16.61 -17.75
CA SER A 83 -2.70 -17.99 -17.24
C SER A 83 -1.69 -18.30 -16.14
N SER A 84 -0.84 -17.34 -15.73
CA SER A 84 0.27 -17.59 -14.79
C SER A 84 -0.19 -18.12 -13.43
N TRP A 85 -1.41 -17.82 -13.00
CA TRP A 85 -1.99 -18.34 -11.76
C TRP A 85 -2.06 -19.87 -11.70
N SER A 86 -2.16 -20.56 -12.85
CA SER A 86 -2.18 -22.03 -12.93
C SER A 86 -0.83 -22.69 -12.63
N HIS A 87 0.24 -21.90 -12.60
CA HIS A 87 1.63 -22.28 -12.34
C HIS A 87 2.14 -21.82 -10.98
N LEU A 88 1.30 -21.15 -10.18
CA LEU A 88 1.66 -20.79 -8.81
C LEU A 88 1.92 -22.07 -7.99
N PRO A 89 2.87 -22.03 -7.04
CA PRO A 89 3.07 -23.12 -6.09
C PRO A 89 1.73 -23.48 -5.44
N SER A 90 1.36 -24.75 -5.53
CA SER A 90 0.09 -25.24 -5.01
C SER A 90 0.23 -26.64 -4.44
N THR A 91 -0.58 -26.90 -3.42
CA THR A 91 -0.67 -28.22 -2.79
C THR A 91 -1.89 -28.94 -3.34
N LEU A 92 -1.73 -30.18 -3.78
CA LEU A 92 -2.88 -31.00 -4.19
C LEU A 92 -3.65 -31.42 -2.93
N MET A 93 -4.93 -31.11 -2.86
CA MET A 93 -5.79 -31.36 -1.72
C MET A 93 -6.94 -32.28 -2.11
N SER A 94 -7.35 -33.17 -1.21
CA SER A 94 -8.59 -33.93 -1.34
C SER A 94 -9.81 -33.03 -1.17
N LYS A 95 -11.01 -33.51 -1.51
CA LYS A 95 -12.26 -32.76 -1.27
C LYS A 95 -12.51 -32.39 0.20
N TYR A 96 -11.84 -33.07 1.13
CA TYR A 96 -11.95 -32.84 2.57
C TYR A 96 -10.84 -31.91 3.10
N GLY A 97 -10.00 -31.35 2.22
CA GLY A 97 -8.92 -30.44 2.63
C GLY A 97 -7.70 -31.15 3.22
N VAL A 98 -7.51 -32.44 2.91
CA VAL A 98 -6.31 -33.18 3.32
C VAL A 98 -5.28 -33.15 2.18
N PRO A 99 -4.01 -32.79 2.44
CA PRO A 99 -2.95 -32.84 1.43
C PRO A 99 -2.79 -34.24 0.83
N ILE A 100 -2.83 -34.31 -0.50
CA ILE A 100 -2.54 -35.52 -1.27
C ILE A 100 -1.06 -35.49 -1.65
N THR A 101 -0.29 -36.39 -1.06
CA THR A 101 1.14 -36.58 -1.35
C THR A 101 1.37 -37.87 -2.14
N ASP A 102 2.57 -38.04 -2.68
CA ASP A 102 2.98 -39.31 -3.32
C ASP A 102 2.97 -40.50 -2.33
N GLU A 103 2.97 -40.25 -1.02
CA GLU A 103 2.83 -41.30 -0.01
C GLU A 103 1.47 -42.01 -0.10
N HIS A 104 0.43 -41.27 -0.42
CA HIS A 104 -0.92 -41.78 -0.59
C HIS A 104 -1.10 -42.56 -1.91
N ARG A 105 -0.11 -42.49 -2.82
CA ARG A 105 -0.17 -43.20 -4.10
C ARG A 105 -0.02 -44.70 -3.86
N PRO A 106 -1.00 -45.53 -4.26
CA PRO A 106 -0.90 -46.97 -4.09
C PRO A 106 0.21 -47.53 -4.99
N THR A 107 1.10 -48.33 -4.41
CA THR A 107 2.11 -49.10 -5.14
C THR A 107 2.01 -50.56 -4.71
N ARG A 108 2.33 -51.49 -5.63
CA ARG A 108 2.32 -52.92 -5.31
C ARG A 108 3.22 -53.28 -4.12
N ALA A 109 4.33 -52.55 -3.95
CA ALA A 109 5.25 -52.72 -2.82
C ALA A 109 4.59 -52.35 -1.49
N LYS A 110 3.95 -51.18 -1.39
CA LYS A 110 3.23 -50.74 -0.18
C LYS A 110 2.05 -51.67 0.16
N VAL A 111 1.30 -52.09 -0.86
CA VAL A 111 0.18 -53.04 -0.67
C VAL A 111 0.70 -54.37 -0.12
N LYS A 112 1.81 -54.88 -0.65
CA LYS A 112 2.43 -56.10 -0.17
C LYS A 112 2.90 -55.97 1.27
N GLU A 113 3.62 -54.90 1.61
CA GLU A 113 4.14 -54.64 2.97
C GLU A 113 3.01 -54.53 4.00
N GLU A 114 1.91 -53.85 3.68
CA GLU A 114 0.77 -53.69 4.60
C GLU A 114 -0.09 -54.96 4.75
N LEU A 115 -0.08 -55.85 3.75
CA LEU A 115 -0.77 -57.13 3.79
C LEU A 115 0.08 -58.24 4.43
N GLU A 116 1.40 -58.05 4.54
CA GLU A 116 2.29 -58.94 5.30
C GLU A 116 2.07 -58.70 6.80
N PHE A 117 1.35 -59.62 7.45
CA PHE A 117 1.05 -59.57 8.88
C PHE A 117 1.52 -60.86 9.57
N GLU A 118 2.18 -60.74 10.73
CA GLU A 118 2.67 -61.88 11.54
C GLU A 118 3.49 -62.96 10.78
N GLY A 119 4.14 -62.59 9.67
CA GLY A 119 4.97 -63.51 8.88
C GLY A 119 4.23 -64.30 7.80
N GLU A 120 2.92 -64.11 7.65
CA GLU A 120 2.16 -64.62 6.52
C GLU A 120 2.40 -63.77 5.27
N LYS A 121 2.78 -64.42 4.17
CA LYS A 121 3.03 -63.75 2.88
C LYS A 121 1.76 -63.78 2.04
N PRO A 122 1.17 -62.63 1.69
CA PRO A 122 -0.01 -62.56 0.83
C PRO A 122 0.31 -63.12 -0.56
N SER A 123 -0.68 -63.77 -1.17
CA SER A 123 -0.58 -64.29 -2.53
C SER A 123 -0.47 -63.16 -3.55
N LYS A 124 0.10 -63.46 -4.73
CA LYS A 124 0.19 -62.48 -5.82
C LYS A 124 -1.18 -61.97 -6.27
N GLU A 125 -2.20 -62.82 -6.20
CA GLU A 125 -3.58 -62.50 -6.58
C GLU A 125 -4.22 -61.53 -5.58
N GLU A 126 -4.02 -61.73 -4.28
CA GLU A 126 -4.48 -60.83 -3.22
C GLU A 126 -3.81 -59.45 -3.33
N ILE A 127 -2.50 -59.41 -3.56
CA ILE A 127 -1.76 -58.15 -3.75
C ILE A 127 -2.30 -57.40 -4.98
N GLU A 128 -2.55 -58.08 -6.10
CA GLU A 128 -3.05 -57.44 -7.31
C GLU A 128 -4.51 -56.97 -7.14
N ALA A 129 -5.38 -57.77 -6.50
CA ALA A 129 -6.76 -57.39 -6.24
C ALA A 129 -6.86 -56.15 -5.35
N GLU A 130 -6.13 -56.12 -4.23
CA GLU A 130 -6.11 -54.97 -3.31
C GLU A 130 -5.43 -53.75 -3.96
N TYR A 131 -4.38 -53.95 -4.75
CA TYR A 131 -3.77 -52.88 -5.55
C TYR A 131 -4.76 -52.24 -6.53
N GLN A 132 -5.54 -53.04 -7.27
CA GLN A 132 -6.54 -52.50 -8.21
C GLN A 132 -7.66 -51.75 -7.48
N LYS A 133 -8.11 -52.25 -6.33
CA LYS A 133 -9.09 -51.57 -5.47
C LYS A 133 -8.58 -50.22 -4.97
N ARG A 134 -7.38 -50.17 -4.39
CA ARG A 134 -6.75 -48.92 -3.92
C ARG A 134 -6.47 -47.96 -5.07
N LYS A 135 -6.09 -48.47 -6.24
CA LYS A 135 -5.92 -47.66 -7.47
C LYS A 135 -7.23 -47.05 -7.95
N ARG A 136 -8.37 -47.73 -7.78
CA ARG A 136 -9.70 -47.17 -8.09
C ARG A 136 -10.06 -46.04 -7.13
N LEU A 137 -9.93 -46.27 -5.83
CA LEU A 137 -10.17 -45.25 -4.79
C LEU A 137 -9.27 -44.02 -4.99
N TRP A 138 -8.00 -44.23 -5.31
CA TRP A 138 -7.05 -43.18 -5.67
C TRP A 138 -7.53 -42.34 -6.86
N LYS A 139 -8.02 -42.98 -7.93
CA LYS A 139 -8.57 -42.27 -9.10
C LYS A 139 -9.84 -41.48 -8.76
N GLU A 140 -10.71 -42.02 -7.92
CA GLU A 140 -11.92 -41.32 -7.45
C GLU A 140 -11.54 -40.09 -6.61
N MET A 141 -10.59 -40.23 -5.68
CA MET A 141 -10.07 -39.10 -4.89
C MET A 141 -9.43 -38.01 -5.77
N LEU A 142 -8.63 -38.39 -6.77
CA LEU A 142 -8.04 -37.45 -7.73
C LEU A 142 -9.05 -36.79 -8.68
N LYS A 143 -10.29 -37.28 -8.75
CA LYS A 143 -11.36 -36.65 -9.53
C LYS A 143 -11.99 -35.48 -8.78
N GLU A 144 -12.07 -35.59 -7.45
CA GLU A 144 -12.66 -34.58 -6.57
C GLU A 144 -11.61 -33.66 -5.92
N SER A 145 -10.32 -33.91 -6.18
CA SER A 145 -9.21 -33.10 -5.67
C SER A 145 -9.16 -31.70 -6.28
N TYR A 146 -8.52 -30.78 -5.57
CA TYR A 146 -8.23 -29.43 -6.05
C TYR A 146 -6.80 -29.02 -5.70
N TYR A 147 -6.25 -28.06 -6.43
CA TYR A 147 -4.96 -27.44 -6.12
C TYR A 147 -5.18 -26.21 -5.25
N LEU A 148 -4.65 -26.21 -4.03
CA LEU A 148 -4.71 -25.07 -3.12
C LEU A 148 -3.50 -24.16 -3.34
N VAL A 149 -3.75 -22.90 -3.68
CA VAL A 149 -2.76 -21.81 -3.65
C VAL A 149 -3.05 -20.98 -2.41
N ASP A 150 -2.14 -21.01 -1.44
CA ASP A 150 -2.33 -20.35 -0.15
C ASP A 150 -1.57 -19.01 -0.11
N PHE A 151 -2.32 -17.91 -0.05
CA PHE A 151 -1.83 -16.54 0.11
C PHE A 151 -2.05 -16.01 1.53
N GLU A 152 -2.54 -16.84 2.45
CA GLU A 152 -2.69 -16.47 3.85
C GLU A 152 -1.34 -16.03 4.40
N ARG A 153 -1.30 -14.82 4.96
CA ARG A 153 -0.10 -14.20 5.51
C ARG A 153 1.06 -14.09 4.51
N LYS A 154 0.74 -13.83 3.24
CA LYS A 154 1.75 -13.57 2.19
C LYS A 154 1.77 -12.11 1.74
N ILE A 155 2.98 -11.59 1.57
CA ILE A 155 3.27 -10.32 0.92
C ILE A 155 3.59 -10.63 -0.54
N VAL A 156 2.75 -10.16 -1.47
CA VAL A 156 2.93 -10.40 -2.90
C VAL A 156 3.39 -9.12 -3.57
N ILE A 157 4.61 -9.12 -4.11
CA ILE A 157 5.20 -7.95 -4.78
C ILE A 157 5.28 -8.23 -6.28
N PHE A 158 4.49 -7.49 -7.05
CA PHE A 158 4.58 -7.45 -8.50
C PHE A 158 5.61 -6.39 -8.91
N LEU A 159 6.72 -6.82 -9.50
CA LEU A 159 7.82 -5.94 -9.93
C LEU A 159 7.47 -5.13 -11.19
N ASP A 160 6.48 -5.60 -11.95
CA ASP A 160 5.82 -4.90 -13.04
C ASP A 160 4.32 -5.19 -13.02
N MET A 161 3.54 -4.35 -13.70
CA MET A 161 2.09 -4.45 -13.74
C MET A 161 1.65 -5.77 -14.39
N PRO A 162 0.86 -6.63 -13.70
CA PRO A 162 0.31 -7.84 -14.29
C PRO A 162 -0.56 -7.56 -15.51
N HIS A 163 -0.76 -8.58 -16.34
CA HIS A 163 -1.72 -8.48 -17.43
C HIS A 163 -3.15 -8.22 -16.90
N TYR A 164 -3.94 -7.39 -17.58
CA TYR A 164 -5.29 -7.01 -17.11
C TYR A 164 -6.21 -8.22 -16.84
N LEU A 165 -6.20 -9.24 -17.71
CA LEU A 165 -6.94 -10.50 -17.49
C LEU A 165 -6.50 -11.26 -16.23
N PHE A 166 -5.24 -11.12 -15.81
CA PHE A 166 -4.76 -11.69 -14.56
C PHE A 166 -5.36 -10.92 -13.38
N LEU A 167 -5.26 -9.58 -13.41
CA LEU A 167 -5.87 -8.70 -12.38
C LEU A 167 -7.36 -8.98 -12.23
N GLN A 168 -8.11 -9.04 -13.33
CA GLN A 168 -9.54 -9.35 -13.33
C GLN A 168 -9.89 -10.65 -12.59
N ARG A 169 -9.03 -11.67 -12.68
CA ARG A 169 -9.25 -12.97 -12.03
C ARG A 169 -8.93 -12.94 -10.54
N ILE A 170 -7.96 -12.13 -10.13
CA ILE A 170 -7.57 -11.99 -8.72
C ILE A 170 -8.29 -10.84 -8.00
N ARG A 171 -9.15 -10.07 -8.69
CA ARG A 171 -9.92 -8.95 -8.13
C ARG A 171 -10.63 -9.29 -6.81
N PRO A 172 -11.35 -10.43 -6.68
CA PRO A 172 -12.04 -10.72 -5.41
C PRO A 172 -11.05 -10.92 -4.25
N LEU A 173 -9.85 -11.45 -4.54
CA LEU A 173 -8.77 -11.63 -3.57
C LEU A 173 -8.16 -10.29 -3.18
N ALA A 174 -7.87 -9.46 -4.19
CA ALA A 174 -7.28 -8.12 -4.03
C ALA A 174 -8.29 -7.08 -3.50
N SER A 175 -9.58 -7.39 -3.45
CA SER A 175 -10.60 -6.56 -2.81
C SER A 175 -10.90 -7.03 -1.38
N HIS A 176 -10.31 -8.16 -0.96
CA HIS A 176 -10.56 -8.81 0.32
C HIS A 176 -12.04 -9.13 0.56
N ASP A 177 -12.80 -9.38 -0.52
CA ASP A 177 -14.24 -9.67 -0.46
C ASP A 177 -14.52 -11.14 -0.09
N GLU A 178 -13.77 -12.06 -0.71
CA GLU A 178 -13.95 -13.51 -0.60
C GLU A 178 -12.61 -14.15 -0.24
N ARG A 179 -12.54 -14.82 0.91
CA ARG A 179 -11.30 -15.44 1.40
C ARG A 179 -10.91 -16.68 0.59
N GLU A 180 -11.86 -17.33 -0.07
CA GLU A 180 -11.59 -18.46 -0.94
C GLU A 180 -12.21 -18.27 -2.33
N ILE A 181 -11.38 -18.39 -3.37
CA ILE A 181 -11.83 -18.27 -4.75
C ILE A 181 -11.56 -19.59 -5.48
N THR A 182 -12.61 -20.17 -6.05
CA THR A 182 -12.50 -21.37 -6.87
C THR A 182 -12.41 -20.99 -8.35
N HIS A 183 -11.35 -21.45 -9.00
CA HIS A 183 -11.22 -21.41 -10.45
C HIS A 183 -11.19 -22.81 -11.06
N ILE A 184 -11.85 -22.95 -12.20
CA ILE A 184 -11.98 -24.21 -12.93
C ILE A 184 -11.35 -24.00 -14.32
N ILE A 185 -10.28 -24.73 -14.62
CA ILE A 185 -9.58 -24.67 -15.93
C ILE A 185 -9.71 -26.01 -16.63
N THR A 186 -9.79 -25.99 -17.96
CA THR A 186 -9.61 -27.18 -18.79
C THR A 186 -8.12 -27.38 -19.11
N ASP A 187 -7.54 -28.51 -18.72
CA ASP A 187 -6.18 -28.88 -19.12
C ASP A 187 -6.16 -29.42 -20.55
N LYS A 188 -5.38 -28.79 -21.43
CA LYS A 188 -5.26 -29.15 -22.84
C LYS A 188 -4.04 -30.05 -23.13
N LYS A 189 -3.22 -30.38 -22.12
CA LYS A 189 -1.93 -31.08 -22.31
C LYS A 189 -1.99 -32.61 -22.16
N GLU A 190 -3.09 -33.21 -21.67
CA GLU A 190 -3.20 -34.66 -21.56
C GLU A 190 -3.70 -35.31 -22.86
N ARG A 191 -3.00 -36.36 -23.34
CA ARG A 191 -3.32 -37.11 -24.58
C ARG A 191 -4.63 -37.92 -24.52
N HIS A 192 -5.28 -38.00 -23.35
CA HIS A 192 -6.51 -38.76 -23.14
C HIS A 192 -7.58 -37.92 -22.40
N GLY A 193 -8.31 -37.09 -23.16
CA GLY A 193 -9.51 -36.39 -22.70
C GLY A 193 -9.27 -35.02 -22.07
N LEU A 194 -10.28 -34.15 -22.14
CA LEU A 194 -10.29 -32.84 -21.47
C LEU A 194 -10.47 -33.07 -19.97
N ARG A 195 -9.41 -32.93 -19.18
CA ARG A 195 -9.49 -33.02 -17.72
C ARG A 195 -9.57 -31.62 -17.13
N THR A 196 -10.54 -31.42 -16.24
CA THR A 196 -10.75 -30.14 -15.57
C THR A 196 -9.89 -30.07 -14.30
N LYS A 197 -9.06 -29.03 -14.18
CA LYS A 197 -8.25 -28.71 -13.00
C LYS A 197 -9.01 -27.67 -12.15
N LYS A 198 -9.37 -28.06 -10.92
CA LYS A 198 -9.91 -27.14 -9.91
C LYS A 198 -8.75 -26.54 -9.11
N ILE A 199 -8.70 -25.21 -9.03
CA ILE A 199 -7.73 -24.46 -8.24
C ILE A 199 -8.51 -23.62 -7.23
N VAL A 200 -8.12 -23.68 -5.96
CA VAL A 200 -8.68 -22.87 -4.88
C VAL A 200 -7.57 -21.93 -4.43
N ILE A 201 -7.85 -20.63 -4.45
CA ILE A 201 -6.96 -19.60 -3.92
C ILE A 201 -7.52 -19.19 -2.56
N ARG A 202 -6.69 -19.20 -1.51
CA ARG A 202 -7.10 -18.91 -0.14
C ARG A 202 -6.31 -17.74 0.46
N GLY A 203 -7.00 -16.95 1.26
CA GLY A 203 -6.42 -15.99 2.20
C GLY A 203 -6.33 -14.58 1.65
N PHE A 204 -6.07 -13.63 2.56
CA PHE A 204 -5.91 -12.22 2.23
C PHE A 204 -4.43 -11.83 2.24
N PRO A 205 -3.79 -11.68 1.06
CA PRO A 205 -2.44 -11.15 0.98
C PRO A 205 -2.42 -9.63 1.08
N THR A 206 -1.28 -9.08 1.50
CA THR A 206 -0.91 -7.71 1.16
C THR A 206 -0.26 -7.73 -0.22
N ILE A 207 -0.85 -7.04 -1.20
CA ILE A 207 -0.32 -6.96 -2.56
C ILE A 207 0.29 -5.59 -2.82
N VAL A 208 1.49 -5.59 -3.39
CA VAL A 208 2.21 -4.39 -3.83
C VAL A 208 2.40 -4.43 -5.34
N TYR A 209 1.82 -3.47 -6.05
CA TYR A 209 1.95 -3.32 -7.49
C TYR A 209 2.98 -2.24 -7.82
N CYS A 210 4.00 -2.58 -8.61
CA CYS A 210 4.93 -1.60 -9.17
C CYS A 210 4.59 -1.38 -10.65
N SER A 211 4.25 -0.15 -11.05
CA SER A 211 3.90 0.16 -12.43
C SER A 211 4.55 1.46 -12.89
N ALA A 212 5.03 1.45 -14.15
CA ALA A 212 5.52 2.63 -14.84
C ALA A 212 4.42 3.39 -15.61
N LYS A 213 3.21 2.83 -15.68
CA LYS A 213 2.08 3.45 -16.37
C LYS A 213 1.32 4.36 -15.41
N LEU A 214 1.00 5.57 -15.89
CA LEU A 214 0.15 6.52 -15.17
C LEU A 214 -1.32 6.13 -15.25
N GLY A 215 -1.72 5.57 -16.40
CA GLY A 215 -3.02 4.97 -16.65
C GLY A 215 -3.14 3.57 -16.05
N MET A 216 -3.70 3.49 -14.86
CA MET A 216 -4.28 2.28 -14.29
C MET A 216 -5.81 2.41 -14.35
N GLU A 217 -6.54 1.32 -14.61
CA GLU A 217 -8.01 1.36 -14.62
C GLU A 217 -8.50 1.95 -13.30
N GLU A 218 -9.48 2.86 -13.36
CA GLU A 218 -10.01 3.59 -12.19
C GLU A 218 -10.49 2.65 -11.08
N GLN A 219 -11.10 1.53 -11.50
CA GLN A 219 -11.50 0.46 -10.61
C GLN A 219 -10.33 -0.13 -9.81
N GLU A 220 -9.15 -0.25 -10.40
CA GLU A 220 -7.98 -0.76 -9.69
C GLU A 220 -7.32 0.32 -8.84
N LYS A 221 -7.22 1.56 -9.34
CA LYS A 221 -6.67 2.70 -8.58
C LYS A 221 -7.41 2.91 -7.26
N THR A 222 -8.74 2.80 -7.30
CA THR A 222 -9.57 2.97 -6.11
C THR A 222 -9.44 1.81 -5.11
N ARG A 223 -8.79 0.70 -5.48
CA ARG A 223 -8.48 -0.43 -4.56
C ARG A 223 -7.07 -0.34 -3.97
N LEU A 224 -6.23 0.59 -4.43
CA LEU A 224 -4.85 0.73 -3.99
C LEU A 224 -4.60 2.03 -3.24
N LEU A 225 -3.82 1.96 -2.18
CA LEU A 225 -3.15 3.15 -1.64
C LEU A 225 -1.99 3.50 -2.57
N LEU A 226 -2.08 4.62 -3.27
CA LEU A 226 -1.13 5.02 -4.30
C LEU A 226 0.05 5.77 -3.68
N LEU A 227 1.25 5.29 -3.98
CA LEU A 227 2.52 5.87 -3.57
C LEU A 227 3.37 6.16 -4.82
N SER A 228 4.28 7.13 -4.69
CA SER A 228 5.29 7.43 -5.71
C SER A 228 6.59 7.78 -5.01
N PRO A 229 7.74 7.22 -5.43
CA PRO A 229 9.02 7.64 -4.88
C PRO A 229 9.26 9.13 -5.11
N GLU A 230 9.78 9.81 -4.09
CA GLU A 230 10.13 11.22 -4.14
C GLU A 230 11.22 11.50 -5.19
N LYS A 231 11.28 12.72 -5.74
CA LYS A 231 12.28 13.10 -6.76
C LYS A 231 13.10 14.32 -6.39
N SER A 232 13.18 14.67 -5.11
CA SER A 232 13.98 15.79 -4.63
C SER A 232 15.47 15.60 -4.96
N GLN A 233 16.18 16.72 -5.15
CA GLN A 233 17.61 16.70 -5.45
C GLN A 233 18.42 16.11 -4.29
N GLU A 234 17.99 16.33 -3.05
CA GLU A 234 18.61 15.78 -1.84
C GLU A 234 18.55 14.25 -1.84
N LYS A 235 17.36 13.68 -2.06
CA LYS A 235 17.20 12.23 -2.23
C LYS A 235 18.07 11.68 -3.36
N LEU A 236 18.08 12.32 -4.53
CA LEU A 236 18.87 11.84 -5.66
C LEU A 236 20.36 11.80 -5.32
N ARG A 237 20.89 12.81 -4.62
CA ARG A 237 22.29 12.83 -4.16
C ARG A 237 22.59 11.70 -3.18
N GLU A 238 21.77 11.53 -2.14
CA GLU A 238 21.99 10.49 -1.13
C GLU A 238 21.82 9.08 -1.67
N SER A 239 20.85 8.86 -2.56
CA SER A 239 20.64 7.56 -3.21
C SER A 239 21.80 7.20 -4.16
N ILE A 240 22.38 8.17 -4.86
CA ILE A 240 23.61 7.96 -5.65
C ILE A 240 24.77 7.58 -4.73
N PHE A 241 24.97 8.30 -3.63
CA PHE A 241 26.02 8.00 -2.67
C PHE A 241 25.89 6.58 -2.10
N LEU A 242 24.70 6.22 -1.61
CA LEU A 242 24.42 4.88 -1.09
C LEU A 242 24.64 3.79 -2.15
N LYS A 243 24.26 4.06 -3.41
CA LYS A 243 24.48 3.13 -4.52
C LYS A 243 25.97 2.95 -4.81
N ILE A 244 26.77 4.02 -4.78
CA ILE A 244 28.22 3.94 -4.93
C ILE A 244 28.82 3.11 -3.79
N GLU A 245 28.46 3.36 -2.54
CA GLU A 245 28.93 2.56 -1.40
C GLU A 245 28.62 1.07 -1.59
N ARG A 246 27.38 0.75 -1.98
CA ARG A 246 26.93 -0.63 -2.18
C ARG A 246 27.68 -1.33 -3.32
N GLU A 247 27.93 -0.63 -4.43
CA GLU A 247 28.59 -1.22 -5.61
C GLU A 247 30.11 -1.27 -5.46
N ALA A 248 30.71 -0.39 -4.66
CA ALA A 248 32.14 -0.37 -4.40
C ALA A 248 32.60 -1.60 -3.60
N ASP A 249 31.84 -1.99 -2.57
CA ASP A 249 32.08 -3.22 -1.80
C ASP A 249 30.74 -3.81 -1.32
N ARG A 250 30.22 -4.76 -2.10
CA ARG A 250 28.93 -5.40 -1.83
C ARG A 250 28.96 -6.24 -0.54
N ASP A 251 30.05 -6.94 -0.28
CA ASP A 251 30.13 -7.86 0.85
C ASP A 251 30.26 -7.08 2.17
N ALA A 252 31.10 -6.04 2.20
CA ALA A 252 31.19 -5.15 3.36
C ALA A 252 29.87 -4.41 3.61
N PHE A 253 29.20 -3.96 2.55
CA PHE A 253 27.90 -3.30 2.67
C PHE A 253 26.84 -4.23 3.25
N ILE A 254 26.72 -5.46 2.73
CA ILE A 254 25.78 -6.47 3.23
C ILE A 254 26.11 -6.82 4.68
N LYS A 255 27.39 -7.02 5.01
CA LYS A 255 27.84 -7.30 6.37
C LYS A 255 27.44 -6.18 7.33
N ARG A 256 27.69 -4.91 6.97
CA ARG A 256 27.27 -3.73 7.76
C ARG A 256 25.77 -3.71 8.01
N LEU A 257 24.96 -3.97 6.97
CA LEU A 257 23.50 -4.05 7.13
C LEU A 257 23.07 -5.22 8.01
N MET A 258 23.68 -6.38 7.86
CA MET A 258 23.40 -7.56 8.67
C MET A 258 23.86 -7.41 10.10
N GLU A 259 24.82 -6.53 10.40
CA GLU A 259 25.34 -6.26 11.74
C GLU A 259 24.61 -5.12 12.46
N ASP A 260 23.87 -4.28 11.73
CA ASP A 260 23.09 -3.15 12.27
C ASP A 260 22.11 -3.62 13.38
N PRO A 261 22.31 -3.19 14.64
CA PRO A 261 21.47 -3.60 15.76
C PRO A 261 20.01 -3.16 15.62
N LYS A 262 19.75 -1.96 15.07
CA LYS A 262 18.39 -1.45 14.92
C LYS A 262 17.64 -2.23 13.83
N ARG A 263 18.34 -2.58 12.74
CA ARG A 263 17.78 -3.43 11.68
C ARG A 263 17.41 -4.82 12.19
N LYS A 264 18.31 -5.46 12.96
CA LYS A 264 18.05 -6.76 13.60
C LYS A 264 16.86 -6.72 14.54
N MET A 265 16.79 -5.68 15.38
CA MET A 265 15.67 -5.48 16.30
C MET A 265 14.34 -5.37 15.55
N LEU A 266 14.28 -4.61 14.45
CA LEU A 266 13.05 -4.47 13.67
C LEU A 266 12.64 -5.79 13.00
N MET A 267 13.59 -6.55 12.45
CA MET A 267 13.32 -7.90 11.90
C MET A 267 12.78 -8.87 12.96
N GLU A 268 13.39 -8.87 14.15
CA GLU A 268 12.94 -9.71 15.26
C GLU A 268 11.55 -9.29 15.74
N ARG A 269 11.23 -8.00 15.76
CA ARG A 269 9.88 -7.50 16.05
C ARG A 269 8.86 -7.98 15.02
N VAL A 270 9.18 -7.97 13.72
CA VAL A 270 8.31 -8.54 12.67
C VAL A 270 8.05 -10.03 12.94
N ARG A 271 9.10 -10.81 13.27
CA ARG A 271 8.96 -12.22 13.63
C ARG A 271 8.04 -12.42 14.84
N ARG A 272 8.19 -11.60 15.88
CA ARG A 272 7.32 -11.63 17.08
C ARG A 272 5.87 -11.29 16.75
N ILE A 273 5.62 -10.33 15.86
CA ILE A 273 4.27 -9.99 15.39
C ILE A 273 3.62 -11.19 14.70
N LYS A 274 4.34 -11.85 13.79
CA LYS A 274 3.90 -13.08 13.12
C LYS A 274 3.54 -14.18 14.13
N GLU A 275 4.37 -14.38 15.14
CA GLU A 275 4.20 -15.41 16.17
C GLU A 275 3.12 -15.07 17.20
N ALA A 276 2.89 -13.78 17.46
CA ALA A 276 1.86 -13.31 18.39
C ALA A 276 0.44 -13.64 17.93
N ASN A 277 0.27 -13.98 16.65
CA ASN A 277 -0.95 -14.50 16.08
C ASN A 277 -2.16 -13.59 16.35
N ILE A 278 -1.94 -12.28 16.21
CA ILE A 278 -2.93 -11.24 16.50
C ILE A 278 -4.06 -11.36 15.48
N ARG A 279 -5.27 -11.60 15.97
CA ARG A 279 -6.45 -11.77 15.14
C ARG A 279 -7.01 -10.43 14.71
N ASN A 280 -7.29 -9.56 15.68
CA ASN A 280 -7.92 -8.26 15.43
C ASN A 280 -7.18 -7.12 16.13
N VAL A 281 -7.13 -5.97 15.46
CA VAL A 281 -6.72 -4.69 16.05
C VAL A 281 -7.98 -3.83 16.27
N ILE A 282 -8.34 -3.62 17.53
CA ILE A 282 -9.61 -3.03 17.93
C ILE A 282 -9.43 -1.54 18.21
N ILE A 283 -10.23 -0.71 17.52
CA ILE A 283 -10.33 0.72 17.78
C ILE A 283 -11.49 0.95 18.78
N PRO A 284 -11.19 1.45 20.00
CA PRO A 284 -12.21 1.69 21.02
C PRO A 284 -13.19 2.79 20.58
N GLU A 285 -14.37 2.83 21.21
CA GLU A 285 -15.47 3.71 20.81
C GLU A 285 -15.08 5.19 20.77
N GLU A 286 -14.41 5.68 21.82
CA GLU A 286 -14.00 7.07 21.96
C GLU A 286 -13.09 7.52 20.79
N LEU A 287 -12.10 6.70 20.44
CA LEU A 287 -11.22 6.97 19.30
C LEU A 287 -11.95 6.82 17.96
N ARG A 288 -12.92 5.90 17.86
CA ARG A 288 -13.74 5.76 16.65
C ARG A 288 -14.59 7.01 16.41
N SER A 289 -15.21 7.55 17.46
CA SER A 289 -15.98 8.79 17.39
C SER A 289 -15.08 9.96 16.97
N PHE A 290 -13.89 10.07 17.55
CA PHE A 290 -12.91 11.09 17.16
C PHE A 290 -12.50 10.98 15.68
N ILE A 291 -12.11 9.78 15.22
CA ILE A 291 -11.72 9.55 13.82
C ILE A 291 -12.87 9.89 12.88
N TYR A 292 -14.10 9.52 13.23
CA TYR A 292 -15.28 9.84 12.43
C TYR A 292 -15.49 11.34 12.32
N THR A 293 -15.49 12.07 13.45
CA THR A 293 -15.67 13.53 13.45
C THR A 293 -14.60 14.22 12.61
N GLN A 294 -13.32 13.92 12.84
CA GLN A 294 -12.22 14.49 12.06
C GLN A 294 -12.37 14.21 10.56
N PHE A 295 -12.71 12.96 10.20
CA PHE A 295 -12.87 12.59 8.80
C PHE A 295 -14.09 13.27 8.14
N MET A 296 -15.18 13.52 8.89
CA MET A 296 -16.33 14.28 8.37
C MET A 296 -16.03 15.77 8.23
N GLU A 297 -15.21 16.35 9.11
CA GLU A 297 -14.77 17.75 9.02
C GLU A 297 -13.93 17.99 7.76
N ASP A 298 -13.03 17.06 7.43
CA ASP A 298 -12.23 17.12 6.20
C ASP A 298 -13.07 16.90 4.93
N HIS A 299 -14.19 16.16 5.06
CA HIS A 299 -15.05 15.74 3.95
C HIS A 299 -16.50 16.19 4.15
N PRO A 300 -16.80 17.49 4.00
CA PRO A 300 -18.15 18.03 4.18
C PRO A 300 -19.17 17.41 3.21
N TYR A 301 -18.71 16.91 2.06
CA TYR A 301 -19.51 16.18 1.08
C TYR A 301 -18.90 14.81 0.82
N LEU A 302 -19.66 13.76 1.15
CA LEU A 302 -19.21 12.38 0.96
C LEU A 302 -19.39 11.90 -0.49
N ILE A 303 -18.37 11.25 -1.03
CA ILE A 303 -18.44 10.51 -2.29
C ILE A 303 -18.19 9.01 -2.06
N PRO A 304 -18.60 8.10 -2.97
CA PRO A 304 -18.42 6.66 -2.78
C PRO A 304 -16.98 6.22 -2.50
N ARG A 305 -15.98 6.97 -2.97
CA ARG A 305 -14.55 6.70 -2.73
C ARG A 305 -14.18 6.75 -1.25
N HIS A 306 -14.80 7.65 -0.48
CA HIS A 306 -14.46 7.90 0.92
C HIS A 306 -14.62 6.66 1.81
N GLN A 307 -15.46 5.68 1.42
CA GLN A 307 -15.56 4.40 2.12
C GLN A 307 -14.25 3.60 2.10
N ARG A 308 -13.49 3.70 1.00
CA ARG A 308 -12.17 3.07 0.87
C ARG A 308 -11.09 3.91 1.54
N ASP A 309 -11.22 5.23 1.47
CA ASP A 309 -10.27 6.15 2.07
C ASP A 309 -10.27 6.06 3.60
N ILE A 310 -11.45 6.04 4.24
CA ILE A 310 -11.55 5.77 5.68
C ILE A 310 -10.98 4.39 6.04
N SER A 311 -11.24 3.36 5.22
CA SER A 311 -10.68 2.02 5.47
C SER A 311 -9.15 2.00 5.43
N ARG A 312 -8.52 2.80 4.57
CA ARG A 312 -7.05 2.94 4.49
C ARG A 312 -6.49 3.68 5.70
N LEU A 313 -7.14 4.76 6.14
CA LEU A 313 -6.77 5.46 7.38
C LEU A 313 -6.81 4.49 8.57
N LEU A 314 -7.92 3.75 8.73
CA LEU A 314 -8.06 2.77 9.81
C LEU A 314 -6.98 1.68 9.72
N ALA A 315 -6.64 1.21 8.52
CA ALA A 315 -5.57 0.24 8.33
C ALA A 315 -4.19 0.77 8.76
N LEU A 316 -3.86 2.05 8.48
CA LEU A 316 -2.60 2.67 8.95
C LEU A 316 -2.55 2.80 10.47
N ILE A 317 -3.66 3.21 11.11
CA ILE A 317 -3.80 3.25 12.57
C ILE A 317 -3.56 1.86 13.16
N LYS A 318 -4.24 0.84 12.60
CA LYS A 318 -4.13 -0.54 13.06
C LYS A 318 -2.72 -1.10 12.86
N ALA A 319 -2.06 -0.74 11.76
CA ALA A 319 -0.69 -1.18 11.49
C ALA A 319 0.32 -0.58 12.50
N HIS A 320 0.15 0.69 12.88
CA HIS A 320 0.99 1.30 13.91
C HIS A 320 0.76 0.67 15.30
N ALA A 321 -0.49 0.33 15.63
CA ALA A 321 -0.78 -0.43 16.85
C ALA A 321 -0.15 -1.83 16.81
N LEU A 322 -0.18 -2.49 15.65
CA LEU A 322 0.40 -3.81 15.43
C LEU A 322 1.93 -3.81 15.57
N LEU A 323 2.62 -2.79 15.02
CA LEU A 323 4.05 -2.56 15.23
C LEU A 323 4.40 -2.55 16.74
N ASN A 324 3.52 -1.97 17.54
CA ASN A 324 3.73 -1.73 18.96
C ASN A 324 2.91 -2.67 19.86
N PHE A 325 2.50 -3.85 19.36
CA PHE A 325 1.54 -4.73 20.04
C PHE A 325 1.91 -5.13 21.49
N MET A 326 3.20 -5.19 21.81
CA MET A 326 3.71 -5.49 23.16
C MET A 326 3.42 -4.36 24.15
N ASN A 327 3.27 -3.13 23.65
CA ASN A 327 2.95 -1.92 24.40
C ASN A 327 1.46 -1.55 24.25
N ARG A 328 0.61 -2.45 23.75
CA ARG A 328 -0.84 -2.27 23.64
C ARG A 328 -1.57 -3.16 24.63
N LYS A 329 -2.73 -2.69 25.10
CA LYS A 329 -3.63 -3.53 25.90
C LYS A 329 -4.06 -4.72 25.06
N GLN A 330 -3.85 -5.93 25.57
CA GLN A 330 -4.21 -7.16 24.88
C GLN A 330 -5.49 -7.74 25.48
N THR A 331 -6.35 -8.30 24.64
CA THR A 331 -7.61 -8.96 25.05
C THR A 331 -7.78 -10.27 24.29
N GLY A 332 -8.76 -11.08 24.68
CA GLY A 332 -9.01 -12.40 24.10
C GLY A 332 -8.18 -13.51 24.74
N ASN A 333 -8.11 -14.67 24.08
CA ASN A 333 -7.36 -15.84 24.55
C ASN A 333 -6.06 -16.03 23.72
N PRO A 334 -5.11 -16.89 24.12
CA PRO A 334 -3.86 -17.08 23.39
C PRO A 334 -4.00 -17.53 21.92
N ILE A 335 -5.15 -18.06 21.53
CA ILE A 335 -5.46 -18.51 20.15
C ILE A 335 -6.12 -17.38 19.35
N CYS A 336 -6.80 -16.45 20.02
CA CYS A 336 -7.54 -15.32 19.46
C CYS A 336 -7.15 -14.04 20.21
N ARG A 337 -5.89 -13.63 20.07
CA ARG A 337 -5.34 -12.45 20.71
C ARG A 337 -5.74 -11.21 19.93
N ASN A 338 -6.28 -10.22 20.61
CA ASN A 338 -6.57 -8.90 20.05
C ASN A 338 -5.74 -7.85 20.76
N ILE A 339 -5.49 -6.73 20.08
CA ILE A 339 -4.85 -5.55 20.68
C ILE A 339 -5.76 -4.34 20.57
N ILE A 340 -5.66 -3.41 21.52
CA ILE A 340 -6.45 -2.18 21.55
C ILE A 340 -5.57 -1.00 21.13
N VAL A 341 -6.06 -0.23 20.16
CA VAL A 341 -5.47 1.01 19.65
C VAL A 341 -5.47 2.11 20.71
N ASN A 342 -4.43 2.94 20.75
CA ASN A 342 -4.36 4.14 21.59
C ASN A 342 -4.31 5.44 20.75
N GLU A 343 -4.25 6.59 21.41
CA GLU A 343 -4.21 7.92 20.76
C GLU A 343 -3.00 8.09 19.82
N LYS A 344 -1.81 7.63 20.23
CA LYS A 344 -0.59 7.72 19.42
C LYS A 344 -0.72 6.99 18.09
N ASP A 345 -1.42 5.85 18.07
CA ASP A 345 -1.70 5.11 16.85
C ASP A 345 -2.62 5.89 15.90
N VAL A 346 -3.58 6.63 16.45
CA VAL A 346 -4.50 7.48 15.69
C VAL A 346 -3.75 8.66 15.08
N GLU A 347 -2.95 9.36 15.88
CA GLU A 347 -2.08 10.46 15.42
C GLU A 347 -1.13 10.00 14.30
N ALA A 348 -0.47 8.85 14.50
CA ALA A 348 0.41 8.25 13.50
C ALA A 348 -0.34 7.92 12.21
N GLY A 349 -1.54 7.35 12.31
CA GLY A 349 -2.37 7.02 11.15
C GLY A 349 -2.79 8.26 10.35
N PHE A 350 -3.23 9.33 11.03
CA PHE A 350 -3.59 10.59 10.37
C PHE A 350 -2.38 11.26 9.71
N ARG A 351 -1.23 11.35 10.41
CA ARG A 351 0.02 11.88 9.86
C ARG A 351 0.38 11.20 8.53
N LEU A 352 0.36 9.87 8.51
CA LEU A 352 0.69 9.10 7.32
C LEU A 352 -0.39 9.20 6.24
N TYR A 353 -1.68 9.17 6.61
CA TYR A 353 -2.78 9.30 5.66
C TYR A 353 -2.73 10.66 4.94
N TYR A 354 -2.63 11.77 5.68
CA TYR A 354 -2.63 13.11 5.09
C TYR A 354 -1.42 13.40 4.21
N SER A 355 -0.28 12.75 4.44
CA SER A 355 0.90 12.89 3.56
C SER A 355 0.61 12.51 2.09
N ILE A 356 -0.41 11.69 1.85
CA ILE A 356 -0.79 11.19 0.52
C ILE A 356 -2.27 11.37 0.16
N ALA A 357 -3.10 11.83 1.11
CA ALA A 357 -4.55 11.93 0.99
C ALA A 357 -4.97 12.80 -0.21
N GLU A 358 -4.42 14.01 -0.31
CA GLU A 358 -4.78 14.98 -1.36
C GLU A 358 -4.65 14.36 -2.76
N ALA A 359 -3.50 13.77 -3.08
CA ALA A 359 -3.30 13.09 -4.37
C ALA A 359 -4.24 11.88 -4.54
N ASN A 360 -4.35 11.05 -3.49
CA ASN A 360 -5.10 9.80 -3.55
C ASN A 360 -6.60 10.03 -3.69
N GLU A 361 -7.19 11.05 -3.07
CA GLU A 361 -8.62 11.34 -3.14
C GLU A 361 -9.03 11.77 -4.56
N PHE A 362 -8.16 12.50 -5.27
CA PHE A 362 -8.31 12.77 -6.71
C PHE A 362 -8.05 11.54 -7.61
N GLY A 363 -7.66 10.39 -7.05
CA GLY A 363 -7.30 9.21 -7.83
C GLY A 363 -5.98 9.34 -8.58
N LEU A 364 -5.12 10.24 -8.13
CA LEU A 364 -3.82 10.52 -8.69
C LEU A 364 -2.73 9.86 -7.84
N SER A 365 -1.61 9.55 -8.47
CA SER A 365 -0.40 9.22 -7.71
C SER A 365 0.22 10.51 -7.15
N PRO A 366 0.98 10.44 -6.03
CA PRO A 366 1.70 11.60 -5.51
C PRO A 366 2.58 12.29 -6.56
N GLU A 367 3.20 11.54 -7.47
CA GLU A 367 3.98 12.12 -8.58
C GLU A 367 3.12 12.98 -9.52
N LEU A 368 1.94 12.50 -9.94
CA LEU A 368 1.05 13.27 -10.82
C LEU A 368 0.54 14.53 -10.15
N TRP A 369 0.26 14.44 -8.86
CA TRP A 369 -0.16 15.59 -8.06
C TRP A 369 0.96 16.64 -7.96
N GLU A 370 2.20 16.22 -7.73
CA GLU A 370 3.36 17.12 -7.72
C GLU A 370 3.54 17.83 -9.08
N ILE A 371 3.40 17.08 -10.18
CA ILE A 371 3.44 17.64 -11.55
C ILE A 371 2.36 18.70 -11.72
N TYR A 372 1.12 18.41 -11.33
CA TYR A 372 0.03 19.39 -11.41
C TYR A 372 0.33 20.64 -10.58
N ARG A 373 0.71 20.49 -9.30
CA ARG A 373 0.99 21.64 -8.41
C ARG A 373 2.10 22.54 -8.96
N LYS A 374 3.23 21.97 -9.40
CA LYS A 374 4.35 22.74 -9.96
C LYS A 374 4.03 23.39 -11.30
N LEU A 375 3.15 22.79 -12.09
CA LEU A 375 2.77 23.32 -13.41
C LEU A 375 1.53 24.21 -13.38
N LYS A 376 0.74 24.21 -12.29
CA LYS A 376 -0.45 25.06 -12.10
C LYS A 376 -0.18 26.54 -12.46
N PRO A 377 0.95 27.17 -12.06
CA PRO A 377 1.24 28.57 -12.39
C PRO A 377 1.45 28.85 -13.88
N TYR A 378 1.72 27.82 -14.69
CA TYR A 378 1.92 27.97 -16.13
C TYR A 378 0.61 27.98 -16.91
N PHE A 379 -0.50 27.55 -16.31
CA PHE A 379 -1.81 27.63 -16.94
C PHE A 379 -2.34 29.06 -16.87
N ASN A 380 -2.21 29.80 -17.98
CA ASN A 380 -2.83 31.11 -18.15
C ASN A 380 -4.30 30.99 -18.60
N GLU A 381 -5.01 32.12 -18.75
CA GLU A 381 -6.42 32.17 -19.22
C GLU A 381 -6.65 31.44 -20.55
N ASN A 382 -5.61 31.37 -21.40
CA ASN A 382 -5.69 30.68 -22.69
C ASN A 382 -5.48 29.17 -22.54
N GLY A 383 -4.93 28.69 -21.43
CA GLY A 383 -4.54 27.30 -21.23
C GLY A 383 -3.29 26.90 -22.01
N LEU A 384 -2.85 25.66 -21.77
CA LEU A 384 -1.64 25.10 -22.36
C LEU A 384 -1.95 24.10 -23.45
N THR A 385 -1.29 24.23 -24.60
CA THR A 385 -1.13 23.12 -25.54
C THR A 385 -0.17 22.08 -24.98
N ILE A 386 -0.19 20.86 -25.53
CA ILE A 386 0.75 19.79 -25.13
C ILE A 386 2.21 20.24 -25.26
N LEU A 387 2.55 21.01 -26.31
CA LEU A 387 3.91 21.50 -26.50
C LEU A 387 4.33 22.50 -25.42
N GLU A 388 3.43 23.41 -25.04
CA GLU A 388 3.69 24.38 -23.97
C GLU A 388 3.80 23.67 -22.61
N PHE A 389 2.96 22.65 -22.36
CA PHE A 389 3.07 21.79 -21.19
C PHE A 389 4.43 21.07 -21.13
N GLN A 390 4.92 20.51 -22.25
CA GLN A 390 6.25 19.89 -22.31
C GLN A 390 7.38 20.88 -21.98
N LYS A 391 7.27 22.13 -22.44
CA LYS A 391 8.24 23.20 -22.13
C LYS A 391 8.21 23.59 -20.66
N ALA A 392 7.03 23.76 -20.08
CA ALA A 392 6.85 24.05 -18.67
C ALA A 392 7.38 22.91 -17.79
N TYR A 393 7.05 21.65 -18.15
CA TYR A 393 7.60 20.47 -17.49
C TYR A 393 9.14 20.44 -17.53
N PHE A 394 9.75 20.69 -18.70
CA PHE A 394 11.21 20.73 -18.80
C PHE A 394 11.83 21.82 -17.91
N LYS A 395 11.17 22.97 -17.77
CA LYS A 395 11.65 24.06 -16.93
C LYS A 395 11.64 23.70 -15.44
N GLU A 396 10.59 23.05 -14.95
CA GLU A 396 10.43 22.68 -13.54
C GLU A 396 11.17 21.39 -13.14
N PHE A 397 11.18 20.39 -14.03
CA PHE A 397 11.72 19.06 -13.73
C PHE A 397 13.07 18.78 -14.38
N HIS A 398 13.60 19.73 -15.17
CA HIS A 398 14.88 19.64 -15.89
C HIS A 398 15.03 18.37 -16.76
N LYS A 399 13.91 17.83 -17.22
CA LYS A 399 13.83 16.57 -17.98
C LYS A 399 12.81 16.70 -19.11
N PRO A 400 13.13 16.32 -20.35
CA PRO A 400 12.17 16.33 -21.44
C PRO A 400 11.20 15.16 -21.30
N ILE A 401 9.95 15.38 -21.69
CA ILE A 401 8.93 14.34 -21.80
C ILE A 401 8.39 14.24 -23.22
N GLY A 402 8.06 13.02 -23.66
CA GLY A 402 7.50 12.78 -24.98
C GLY A 402 6.03 13.20 -25.09
N TYR A 403 5.57 13.48 -26.31
CA TYR A 403 4.20 13.94 -26.58
C TYR A 403 3.13 12.99 -26.01
N LYS A 404 3.32 11.67 -26.19
CA LYS A 404 2.37 10.66 -25.71
C LYS A 404 2.22 10.68 -24.18
N TYR A 405 3.32 10.82 -23.47
CA TYR A 405 3.35 10.85 -22.00
C TYR A 405 2.75 12.15 -21.47
N ALA A 406 3.11 13.30 -22.06
CA ALA A 406 2.49 14.59 -21.75
C ALA A 406 0.95 14.54 -21.94
N LYS A 407 0.50 13.95 -23.05
CA LYS A 407 -0.93 13.74 -23.32
C LYS A 407 -1.59 12.85 -22.26
N GLU A 408 -0.95 11.76 -21.86
CA GLU A 408 -1.47 10.85 -20.82
C GLU A 408 -1.61 11.55 -19.46
N ILE A 409 -0.63 12.39 -19.07
CA ILE A 409 -0.72 13.21 -17.86
C ILE A 409 -1.94 14.14 -17.94
N LEU A 410 -2.05 14.93 -19.01
CA LEU A 410 -3.13 15.91 -19.18
C LEU A 410 -4.52 15.24 -19.18
N GLN A 411 -4.66 14.10 -19.86
CA GLN A 411 -5.91 13.30 -19.86
C GLN A 411 -6.24 12.74 -18.47
N THR A 412 -5.22 12.35 -17.70
CA THR A 412 -5.42 11.84 -16.34
C THR A 412 -5.87 12.96 -15.40
N LEU A 413 -5.27 14.15 -15.50
CA LEU A 413 -5.66 15.33 -14.72
C LEU A 413 -7.06 15.83 -15.09
N GLU A 414 -7.42 15.77 -16.38
CA GLU A 414 -8.78 16.05 -16.84
C GLU A 414 -9.79 15.05 -16.29
N SER A 415 -9.47 13.74 -16.32
CA SER A 415 -10.33 12.70 -15.76
C SER A 415 -10.50 12.84 -14.24
N ALA A 416 -9.51 13.40 -13.55
CA ALA A 416 -9.59 13.75 -12.13
C ALA A 416 -10.36 15.05 -11.84
N GLY A 417 -10.88 15.73 -12.87
CA GLY A 417 -11.65 16.97 -12.74
C GLY A 417 -10.81 18.21 -12.47
N LEU A 418 -9.48 18.15 -12.64
CA LEU A 418 -8.58 19.28 -12.39
C LEU A 418 -8.40 20.17 -13.62
N LEU A 419 -8.58 19.59 -14.81
CA LEU A 419 -8.44 20.28 -16.10
C LEU A 419 -9.67 20.02 -16.97
N TYR A 420 -9.86 20.87 -17.96
CA TYR A 420 -10.71 20.61 -19.12
C TYR A 420 -9.98 21.04 -20.39
N HIS A 421 -10.36 20.49 -21.54
CA HIS A 421 -9.81 20.91 -22.83
C HIS A 421 -10.81 21.60 -23.74
N GLU A 422 -10.31 22.56 -24.52
CA GLU A 422 -11.04 23.23 -25.60
C GLU A 422 -10.19 23.25 -26.89
N PRO A 423 -10.82 23.31 -28.09
CA PRO A 423 -10.08 23.55 -29.32
C PRO A 423 -9.38 24.91 -29.29
N ASP A 424 -8.15 24.97 -29.80
CA ASP A 424 -7.40 26.22 -29.91
C ASP A 424 -8.14 27.21 -30.83
N PRO A 425 -8.34 28.49 -30.43
CA PRO A 425 -9.06 29.48 -31.22
C PRO A 425 -8.44 29.77 -32.59
N SER A 426 -7.11 29.62 -32.72
CA SER A 426 -6.36 29.90 -33.94
C SER A 426 -6.16 28.65 -34.81
N ASP A 427 -6.04 27.46 -34.22
CA ASP A 427 -5.95 26.19 -34.95
C ASP A 427 -6.75 25.09 -34.24
N LYS A 428 -8.01 24.89 -34.65
CA LYS A 428 -8.95 23.93 -34.05
C LYS A 428 -8.46 22.47 -34.01
N ARG A 429 -7.34 22.13 -34.67
CA ARG A 429 -6.70 20.80 -34.58
C ARG A 429 -5.89 20.63 -33.30
N LYS A 430 -5.55 21.72 -32.62
CA LYS A 430 -4.83 21.73 -31.34
C LYS A 430 -5.85 21.82 -30.20
N LEU A 431 -5.53 21.16 -29.09
CA LEU A 431 -6.28 21.27 -27.85
C LEU A 431 -5.49 22.12 -26.87
N ARG A 432 -6.22 22.98 -26.14
CA ARG A 432 -5.71 23.73 -25.00
C ARG A 432 -6.34 23.21 -23.72
N TYR A 433 -5.51 22.90 -22.74
CA TYR A 433 -5.92 22.43 -21.44
C TYR A 433 -5.91 23.60 -20.46
N LYS A 434 -7.02 23.78 -19.76
CA LYS A 434 -7.23 24.85 -18.78
C LYS A 434 -7.58 24.25 -17.42
N PRO A 435 -7.16 24.87 -16.32
CA PRO A 435 -7.59 24.47 -14.99
C PRO A 435 -9.09 24.71 -14.87
N LEU A 436 -9.80 23.75 -14.30
CA LEU A 436 -11.18 23.98 -13.91
C LEU A 436 -11.12 24.97 -12.72
N GLU A 437 -11.68 26.18 -12.87
CA GLU A 437 -11.89 27.07 -11.74
C GLU A 437 -12.96 26.46 -10.83
N SER A 438 -12.53 25.55 -9.94
CA SER A 438 -13.30 24.98 -8.83
C SER A 438 -14.77 24.70 -9.15
N GLY A 439 -15.00 23.68 -9.98
CA GLY A 439 -16.30 23.03 -10.12
C GLY A 439 -16.68 22.10 -8.96
N VAL A 440 -16.02 22.23 -7.80
CA VAL A 440 -16.55 21.91 -6.47
C VAL A 440 -15.90 22.92 -5.55
N LYS A 441 -16.67 23.86 -5.00
CA LYS A 441 -16.28 24.53 -3.77
C LYS A 441 -16.31 23.46 -2.68
N ASN A 442 -15.23 22.70 -2.55
CA ASN A 442 -14.86 22.25 -1.21
C ASN A 442 -14.52 23.56 -0.49
N SER A 443 -15.43 24.00 0.37
CA SER A 443 -15.14 25.04 1.34
C SER A 443 -14.15 24.47 2.36
N SER A 444 -12.91 24.31 1.92
CA SER A 444 -11.74 24.06 2.74
C SER A 444 -10.57 24.76 2.07
N ASN A 445 -10.51 26.09 2.18
CA ASN A 445 -9.28 26.85 1.91
C ASN A 445 -8.17 26.14 2.69
N GLY A 446 -7.18 25.50 2.07
CA GLY A 446 -6.18 24.72 2.81
C GLY A 446 -5.47 25.55 3.90
N ILE A 447 -4.88 24.92 4.92
CA ILE A 447 -4.10 25.63 5.96
C ILE A 447 -3.00 26.51 5.33
N GLY A 448 -2.43 26.07 4.19
CA GLY A 448 -1.49 26.87 3.39
C GLY A 448 -2.10 28.12 2.74
N GLU A 449 -3.28 28.01 2.12
CA GLU A 449 -3.97 29.19 1.54
C GLU A 449 -4.41 30.16 2.63
N LEU A 450 -4.85 29.64 3.78
CA LEU A 450 -5.17 30.45 4.94
C LEU A 450 -3.94 31.21 5.45
N TYR A 451 -2.77 30.56 5.51
CA TYR A 451 -1.52 31.21 5.90
C TYR A 451 -1.20 32.42 5.01
N ASP A 452 -1.30 32.26 3.68
CA ASP A 452 -1.04 33.34 2.73
C ASP A 452 -2.05 34.49 2.85
N ILE A 453 -3.34 34.17 3.09
CA ILE A 453 -4.38 35.18 3.33
C ILE A 453 -4.08 35.96 4.61
N LEU A 454 -3.79 35.26 5.71
CA LEU A 454 -3.48 35.90 6.99
C LEU A 454 -2.23 36.77 6.88
N ARG A 455 -1.18 36.30 6.22
CA ARG A 455 0.08 37.05 6.04
C ARG A 455 -0.11 38.33 5.22
N ASN A 456 -1.00 38.30 4.23
CA ASN A 456 -1.30 39.47 3.41
C ASN A 456 -2.21 40.48 4.13
N GLU A 457 -3.13 40.01 4.99
CA GLU A 457 -4.12 40.87 5.66
C GLU A 457 -3.73 41.33 7.07
N LEU A 458 -2.78 40.66 7.74
CA LEU A 458 -2.29 41.02 9.08
C LEU A 458 -0.91 41.68 9.01
N PRO A 459 -0.82 43.02 9.16
CA PRO A 459 0.46 43.71 9.24
C PRO A 459 1.18 43.36 10.56
N GLU A 460 2.50 43.14 10.48
CA GLU A 460 3.34 42.88 11.66
C GLU A 460 3.69 44.17 12.42
N PRO A 461 3.72 44.15 13.77
CA PRO A 461 3.22 43.09 14.65
C PRO A 461 1.69 43.13 14.82
N PHE A 462 1.07 41.98 15.11
CA PHE A 462 -0.36 41.87 15.33
C PHE A 462 -0.72 41.17 16.66
N TYR A 463 -1.96 41.39 17.09
CA TYR A 463 -2.53 40.71 18.26
C TYR A 463 -3.14 39.37 17.87
N GLU A 464 -3.05 38.39 18.76
CA GLU A 464 -3.58 37.04 18.60
C GLU A 464 -5.08 37.02 18.27
N ASN A 465 -5.86 37.82 18.99
CA ASN A 465 -7.31 37.92 18.75
C ASN A 465 -7.64 38.42 17.34
N LYS A 466 -6.83 39.32 16.75
CA LYS A 466 -7.03 39.76 15.37
C LYS A 466 -6.75 38.65 14.37
N ALA A 467 -5.78 37.79 14.65
CA ALA A 467 -5.51 36.62 13.83
C ALA A 467 -6.64 35.60 13.93
N ILE A 468 -7.09 35.29 15.16
CA ILE A 468 -8.22 34.40 15.42
C ILE A 468 -9.49 34.91 14.74
N ASP A 469 -9.85 36.20 14.90
CA ASP A 469 -11.02 36.81 14.26
C ASP A 469 -10.96 36.70 12.73
N LEU A 470 -9.78 36.89 12.15
CA LEU A 470 -9.59 36.77 10.71
C LEU A 470 -9.68 35.31 10.25
N ILE A 471 -9.15 34.35 11.03
CA ILE A 471 -9.31 32.92 10.78
C ILE A 471 -10.80 32.55 10.81
N ILE A 472 -11.55 32.97 11.84
CA ILE A 472 -13.00 32.78 11.95
C ILE A 472 -13.70 33.33 10.70
N LYS A 473 -13.34 34.53 10.27
CA LYS A 473 -13.96 35.17 9.11
C LYS A 473 -13.66 34.44 7.80
N VAL A 474 -12.41 34.02 7.59
CA VAL A 474 -11.95 33.38 6.34
C VAL A 474 -12.43 31.93 6.26
N ARG A 475 -12.41 31.20 7.38
CA ARG A 475 -12.80 29.78 7.46
C ARG A 475 -14.27 29.57 7.79
N LYS A 476 -14.96 30.58 8.31
CA LYS A 476 -16.31 30.47 8.89
C LYS A 476 -16.38 29.38 9.97
N CYS A 477 -15.36 29.32 10.83
CA CYS A 477 -15.21 28.33 11.90
C CYS A 477 -15.58 28.87 13.29
N SER A 478 -15.59 27.98 14.29
CA SER A 478 -15.75 28.35 15.70
C SER A 478 -14.49 29.04 16.25
N PHE A 479 -14.62 29.72 17.40
CA PHE A 479 -13.48 30.34 18.08
C PHE A 479 -12.44 29.29 18.52
N GLU A 480 -12.88 28.15 19.08
CA GLU A 480 -11.95 27.09 19.51
C GLU A 480 -11.21 26.47 18.32
N GLU A 481 -11.85 26.38 17.16
CA GLU A 481 -11.22 25.89 15.93
C GLU A 481 -10.23 26.90 15.36
N ALA A 482 -10.56 28.19 15.40
CA ALA A 482 -9.65 29.25 14.98
C ALA A 482 -8.41 29.35 15.88
N GLU A 483 -8.54 29.13 17.19
CA GLU A 483 -7.42 29.01 18.12
C GLU A 483 -6.53 27.81 17.79
N ARG A 484 -7.10 26.64 17.52
CA ARG A 484 -6.33 25.46 17.10
C ARG A 484 -5.55 25.71 15.82
N ILE A 485 -6.19 26.33 14.82
CA ILE A 485 -5.54 26.68 13.56
C ILE A 485 -4.41 27.69 13.77
N PHE A 486 -4.62 28.69 14.63
CA PHE A 486 -3.58 29.63 15.00
C PHE A 486 -2.39 28.93 15.67
N GLN A 487 -2.66 28.00 16.59
CA GLN A 487 -1.63 27.20 17.27
C GLN A 487 -0.82 26.32 16.30
N ILE A 488 -1.44 25.77 15.25
CA ILE A 488 -0.72 25.04 14.19
C ILE A 488 0.35 25.94 13.54
N PHE A 489 0.07 27.22 13.28
CA PHE A 489 1.08 28.13 12.72
C PHE A 489 2.22 28.44 13.71
N VAL A 490 1.93 28.44 15.01
CA VAL A 490 2.96 28.58 16.05
C VAL A 490 3.84 27.33 16.10
N ASP A 491 3.23 26.15 16.10
CA ASP A 491 3.92 24.85 16.20
C ASP A 491 4.76 24.54 14.94
N GLU A 492 4.27 24.95 13.76
CA GLU A 492 5.01 24.90 12.49
C GLU A 492 6.14 25.95 12.39
N GLY A 493 6.34 26.78 13.43
CA GLY A 493 7.38 27.79 13.49
C GLY A 493 7.16 28.96 12.53
N LYS A 494 5.93 29.16 12.04
CA LYS A 494 5.57 30.26 11.14
C LYS A 494 5.28 31.58 11.87
N LEU A 495 5.07 31.51 13.19
CA LEU A 495 4.81 32.65 14.05
C LEU A 495 5.75 32.63 15.26
N PHE A 496 6.20 33.82 15.67
CA PHE A 496 6.92 33.98 16.94
C PHE A 496 6.37 35.16 17.74
N ARG A 497 6.49 35.07 19.06
CA ARG A 497 5.96 36.06 20.01
C ARG A 497 7.09 36.92 20.56
N ASP A 498 6.89 38.24 20.55
CA ASP A 498 7.86 39.19 21.09
C ASP A 498 7.71 39.40 22.63
N PRO A 499 8.67 40.08 23.28
CA PRO A 499 8.61 40.34 24.73
C PRO A 499 7.42 41.21 25.19
N TYR A 500 6.75 41.89 24.26
CA TYR A 500 5.56 42.71 24.54
C TYR A 500 4.26 41.93 24.32
N GLY A 501 4.36 40.65 23.96
CA GLY A 501 3.23 39.74 23.81
C GLY A 501 2.56 39.80 22.43
N LEU A 502 3.16 40.47 21.44
CA LEU A 502 2.65 40.56 20.07
C LEU A 502 3.26 39.48 19.17
N TRP A 503 2.53 39.11 18.13
CA TRP A 503 2.91 38.07 17.17
C TRP A 503 3.50 38.67 15.89
N HIS A 504 4.50 37.98 15.35
CA HIS A 504 5.23 38.31 14.12
C HIS A 504 5.31 37.09 13.21
N TRP A 505 5.34 37.30 11.89
CA TRP A 505 5.57 36.21 10.94
C TRP A 505 7.05 35.84 10.91
N SER A 506 7.35 34.54 10.91
CA SER A 506 8.70 34.06 10.69
C SER A 506 9.17 34.42 9.27
N LYS A 507 10.42 34.88 9.17
CA LYS A 507 11.00 35.33 7.90
C LYS A 507 11.27 34.20 6.93
#